data_AF-A0A7Y2IIZ5-F1
#
_entry.id   AF-A0A7Y2IIZ5-F1
#
_cell.length_a   1.000
_cell.length_b   1.000
_cell.length_c   1.000
_cell.angle_alpha   90.00
_cell.angle_beta   90.00
_cell.angle_gamma   90.00
#
_symmetry.space_group_name_H-M   'P 1'
#
loop_
_entity.id
_entity.type
_entity.pdbx_description
1 polymer ?
#
loop_
_entity_poly.entity_id
_entity_poly.type
_entity_poly.pdbx_seq_one_letter_code
_entity_poly.pdbx_strand_id
1 'polypeptide(L)'
;MTEPASTRRLNAAAKLLRDVGEVQRVLERLDEAELANAAEVIRQVQSERAVARGDLDEIITQGFEECFGGDGMGADPYLVGDVVVCPGSLIWNSKTSHTCRFISVNDTWVWDAVELIREDKRSTPGSRDGFRAIALIPAVTGTEIDVVSGKAKAGAHSVTRVVSYRIDRDGLTIVGQRNVTPAGMK
;
A
#
# COMPACT_ATOMS: atom_id res chain seq x y z
N MET A 1 3.77 -10.13 37.52
CA MET A 1 3.93 -8.89 36.73
C MET A 1 5.34 -8.40 36.90
N THR A 2 6.15 -8.41 35.85
CA THR A 2 7.52 -7.91 35.86
C THR A 2 7.48 -6.38 35.88
N GLU A 3 8.35 -5.76 36.68
CA GLU A 3 8.45 -4.30 36.76
C GLU A 3 8.88 -3.74 35.38
N PRO A 4 8.26 -2.65 34.88
CA PRO A 4 8.58 -2.12 33.57
C PRO A 4 10.03 -1.64 33.50
N ALA A 5 10.68 -1.88 32.36
CA ALA A 5 12.05 -1.41 32.15
C ALA A 5 12.13 0.12 32.22
N SER A 6 13.14 0.64 32.92
CA SER A 6 13.39 2.08 32.97
C SER A 6 13.59 2.68 31.56
N THR A 7 13.14 3.92 31.33
CA THR A 7 13.35 4.66 30.07
C THR A 7 14.82 4.70 29.64
N ARG A 8 15.76 4.77 30.60
CA ARG A 8 17.19 4.74 30.31
C ARG A 8 17.63 3.45 29.61
N ARG A 9 17.12 2.29 30.06
CA ARG A 9 17.41 0.98 29.45
C ARG A 9 16.80 0.88 28.05
N LEU A 10 15.57 1.36 27.88
CA LEU A 10 14.92 1.41 26.56
C LEU A 10 15.71 2.26 25.56
N ASN A 11 16.16 3.45 25.97
CA ASN A 11 16.97 4.32 25.12
C ASN A 11 18.34 3.72 24.77
N ALA A 12 18.93 2.94 25.69
CA ALA A 12 20.17 2.23 25.40
C ALA A 12 19.96 1.12 24.36
N ALA A 13 18.89 0.33 24.49
CA ALA A 13 18.52 -0.69 23.52
C ALA A 13 18.22 -0.08 22.14
N ALA A 14 17.46 1.01 22.08
CA ALA A 14 17.13 1.70 20.83
C ALA A 14 18.37 2.23 20.09
N LYS A 15 19.47 2.54 20.79
CA LYS A 15 20.74 2.94 20.14
C LYS A 15 21.41 1.78 19.42
N LEU A 16 21.31 0.56 19.96
CA LEU A 16 21.83 -0.64 19.30
C LEU A 16 21.11 -0.90 17.97
N LEU A 17 19.82 -0.54 17.89
CA LEU A 17 19.02 -0.76 16.68
C LEU A 17 19.38 0.15 15.49
N ARG A 18 20.36 1.05 15.64
CA ARG A 18 20.83 1.95 14.56
C ARG A 18 21.88 1.31 13.66
N ASP A 19 22.58 0.30 14.16
CA ASP A 19 23.61 -0.43 13.42
C ASP A 19 23.09 -1.84 13.10
N VAL A 20 23.13 -2.23 11.83
CA VAL A 20 22.57 -3.51 11.39
C VAL A 20 23.30 -4.70 12.04
N GLY A 21 24.61 -4.58 12.30
CA GLY A 21 25.39 -5.65 12.95
C GLY A 21 25.07 -5.78 14.44
N GLU A 22 24.79 -4.68 15.14
CA GLU A 22 24.27 -4.70 16.51
C GLU A 22 22.82 -5.22 16.57
N VAL A 23 21.96 -4.85 15.61
CA VAL A 23 20.61 -5.41 15.47
C VAL A 23 20.69 -6.93 15.36
N GLN A 24 21.50 -7.44 14.43
CA GLN A 24 21.67 -8.87 14.24
C GLN A 24 22.11 -9.56 15.53
N ARG A 25 23.12 -9.02 16.22
CA ARG A 25 23.59 -9.57 17.50
C ARG A 25 22.54 -9.57 18.61
N VAL A 26 21.62 -8.62 18.62
CA VAL A 26 20.48 -8.62 19.55
C VAL A 26 19.49 -9.71 19.17
N LEU A 27 19.12 -9.81 17.89
CA LEU A 27 18.14 -10.77 17.38
C LEU A 27 18.64 -12.22 17.51
N GLU A 28 19.93 -12.49 17.34
CA GLU A 28 20.57 -13.80 17.53
C GLU A 28 20.46 -14.33 18.97
N ARG A 29 20.09 -13.49 19.94
CA ARG A 29 19.86 -13.89 21.34
C ARG A 29 18.42 -14.28 21.64
N LEU A 30 17.51 -14.04 20.71
CA LEU A 30 16.09 -14.34 20.85
C LEU A 30 15.82 -15.75 20.34
N ASP A 31 14.87 -16.45 20.97
CA ASP A 31 14.32 -17.67 20.41
C ASP A 31 13.29 -17.39 19.30
N GLU A 32 12.80 -18.43 18.63
CA GLU A 32 11.85 -18.30 17.51
C GLU A 32 10.52 -17.63 17.93
N ALA A 33 10.03 -17.89 19.15
CA ALA A 33 8.80 -17.28 19.62
C ALA A 33 9.01 -15.79 19.92
N GLU A 34 10.15 -15.43 20.50
CA GLU A 34 10.55 -14.05 20.74
C GLU A 34 10.78 -13.27 19.43
N LEU A 35 11.38 -13.91 18.43
CA LEU A 35 11.53 -13.35 17.08
C LEU A 35 10.18 -13.10 16.41
N ALA A 36 9.25 -14.06 16.50
CA ALA A 36 7.90 -13.91 15.97
C ALA A 36 7.16 -12.73 16.64
N ASN A 37 7.23 -12.65 17.98
CA ASN A 37 6.66 -11.54 18.74
C ASN A 37 7.26 -10.19 18.33
N ALA A 38 8.59 -10.13 18.19
CA ALA A 38 9.26 -8.91 17.75
C ALA A 38 8.80 -8.48 16.34
N ALA A 39 8.70 -9.42 15.41
CA ALA A 39 8.26 -9.14 14.05
C ALA A 39 6.81 -8.61 14.01
N GLU A 40 5.90 -9.21 14.80
CA GLU A 40 4.52 -8.75 14.92
C GLU A 40 4.43 -7.33 15.49
N VAL A 41 5.12 -7.08 16.60
CA VAL A 41 5.11 -5.75 17.25
C VAL A 41 5.75 -4.69 16.34
N ILE A 42 6.80 -5.02 15.59
CA ILE A 42 7.40 -4.09 14.62
C ILE A 42 6.37 -3.67 13.57
N ARG A 43 5.66 -4.63 12.96
CA ARG A 43 4.62 -4.34 11.96
C ARG A 43 3.48 -3.52 12.58
N GLN A 44 3.03 -3.88 13.77
CA GLN A 44 1.99 -3.14 14.49
C GLN A 44 2.42 -1.68 14.73
N VAL A 45 3.62 -1.44 15.25
CA VAL A 45 4.13 -0.09 15.51
C VAL A 45 4.29 0.72 14.22
N GLN A 46 4.70 0.09 13.11
CA GLN A 46 4.74 0.76 11.80
C GLN A 46 3.34 1.19 11.36
N SER A 47 2.35 0.30 11.46
CA SER A 47 0.96 0.61 11.12
C SER A 47 0.36 1.70 12.00
N GLU A 48 0.54 1.61 13.32
CA GLU A 48 0.02 2.59 14.28
C GLU A 48 0.59 3.98 14.05
N ARG A 49 1.88 4.10 13.70
CA ARG A 49 2.50 5.40 13.36
C ARG A 49 1.89 6.02 12.10
N ALA A 50 1.72 5.20 11.08
CA ALA A 50 1.11 5.61 9.82
C ALA A 50 -0.36 6.05 9.99
N VAL A 51 -1.10 5.42 10.91
CA VAL A 51 -2.48 5.83 11.26
C VAL A 51 -2.48 7.09 12.11
N ALA A 52 -1.56 7.21 13.06
CA ALA A 52 -1.50 8.31 14.02
C ALA A 52 -0.94 9.61 13.44
N ARG A 53 -0.47 9.60 12.19
CA ARG A 53 -0.01 10.81 11.52
C ARG A 53 -1.15 11.81 11.33
N GLY A 54 -0.82 13.10 11.43
CA GLY A 54 -1.81 14.18 11.46
C GLY A 54 -2.23 14.77 10.12
N ASP A 55 -1.69 14.27 9.01
CA ASP A 55 -1.72 14.88 7.67
C ASP A 55 -2.39 13.99 6.60
N LEU A 56 -3.12 12.95 7.00
CA LEU A 56 -3.77 12.01 6.05
C LEU A 56 -4.71 12.70 5.04
N ASP A 57 -5.48 13.70 5.48
CA ASP A 57 -6.38 14.47 4.62
C ASP A 57 -5.61 15.30 3.57
N GLU A 58 -4.45 15.84 3.96
CA GLU A 58 -3.58 16.62 3.06
C GLU A 58 -2.99 15.71 1.98
N ILE A 59 -2.51 14.52 2.37
CA ILE A 59 -1.98 13.51 1.43
C ILE A 59 -3.05 13.08 0.43
N ILE A 60 -4.28 12.81 0.90
CA ILE A 60 -5.39 12.45 0.00
C ILE A 60 -5.68 13.59 -0.97
N THR A 61 -5.72 14.82 -0.47
CA THR A 61 -6.01 16.01 -1.28
C THR A 61 -4.95 16.17 -2.38
N GLN A 62 -3.67 16.15 -2.00
CA GLN A 62 -2.56 16.19 -2.95
C GLN A 62 -2.60 15.00 -3.92
N GLY A 63 -2.94 13.81 -3.43
CA GLY A 63 -3.11 12.62 -4.25
C GLY A 63 -4.12 12.82 -5.38
N PHE A 64 -5.26 13.46 -5.10
CA PHE A 64 -6.24 13.78 -6.14
C PHE A 64 -5.76 14.80 -7.18
N GLU A 65 -4.85 15.70 -6.80
CA GLU A 65 -4.28 16.72 -7.68
C GLU A 65 -3.21 16.15 -8.61
N GLU A 66 -2.40 15.22 -8.10
CA GLU A 66 -1.16 14.78 -8.79
C GLU A 66 -1.25 13.38 -9.41
N CYS A 67 -2.07 12.49 -8.85
CA CYS A 67 -1.99 11.06 -9.19
C CYS A 67 -2.81 10.65 -10.41
N PHE A 68 -3.47 11.58 -11.09
CA PHE A 68 -4.34 11.24 -12.21
C PHE A 68 -3.86 11.89 -13.50
N GLY A 69 -3.46 11.03 -14.43
CA GLY A 69 -2.88 11.48 -15.69
C GLY A 69 -3.87 12.21 -16.60
N GLY A 70 -3.34 12.67 -17.74
CA GLY A 70 -4.12 13.25 -18.81
C GLY A 70 -5.17 12.31 -19.38
N ASP A 71 -5.13 11.00 -19.13
CA ASP A 71 -6.16 10.01 -19.46
C ASP A 71 -7.20 9.82 -18.34
N GLY A 72 -6.92 10.31 -17.13
CA GLY A 72 -7.74 10.16 -15.93
C GLY A 72 -7.44 8.89 -15.12
N MET A 73 -6.48 8.08 -15.55
CA MET A 73 -6.08 6.86 -14.85
C MET A 73 -5.15 7.19 -13.68
N GLY A 74 -5.30 6.45 -12.59
CA GLY A 74 -4.42 6.57 -11.42
C GLY A 74 -2.96 6.22 -11.77
N ALA A 75 -2.00 6.93 -11.20
CA ALA A 75 -0.58 6.63 -11.32
C ALA A 75 -0.18 5.38 -10.53
N ASP A 76 1.09 5.01 -10.62
CA ASP A 76 1.67 3.98 -9.77
C ASP A 76 1.71 4.45 -8.29
N PRO A 77 1.66 3.52 -7.32
CA PRO A 77 1.74 3.87 -5.90
C PRO A 77 3.11 4.47 -5.56
N TYR A 78 3.14 5.31 -4.53
CA TYR A 78 4.36 5.96 -4.06
C TYR A 78 4.34 6.18 -2.55
N LEU A 79 5.51 6.41 -1.97
CA LEU A 79 5.69 6.64 -0.55
C LEU A 79 5.58 8.12 -0.19
N VAL A 80 4.86 8.40 0.90
CA VAL A 80 4.88 9.68 1.61
C VAL A 80 5.18 9.37 3.07
N GLY A 81 6.45 9.43 3.46
CA GLY A 81 6.88 9.05 4.80
C GLY A 81 6.60 7.58 5.10
N ASP A 82 5.74 7.32 6.09
CA ASP A 82 5.36 5.98 6.55
C ASP A 82 4.02 5.48 5.97
N VAL A 83 3.52 6.11 4.90
CA VAL A 83 2.30 5.71 4.18
C VAL A 83 2.62 5.51 2.70
N VAL A 84 1.96 4.53 2.10
CA VAL A 84 1.88 4.38 0.63
C VAL A 84 0.58 4.99 0.15
N VAL A 85 0.67 5.87 -0.83
CA VAL A 85 -0.47 6.41 -1.56
C VAL A 85 -0.78 5.46 -2.71
N CYS A 86 -2.04 5.02 -2.78
CA CYS A 86 -2.52 3.98 -3.68
C CYS A 86 -3.64 4.54 -4.59
N PRO A 87 -3.31 5.07 -5.78
CA PRO A 87 -4.32 5.63 -6.69
C PRO A 87 -5.15 4.54 -7.38
N GLY A 88 -6.47 4.74 -7.41
CA GLY A 88 -7.44 3.88 -8.09
C GLY A 88 -8.34 4.70 -9.04
N SER A 89 -8.78 4.10 -10.15
CA SER A 89 -9.63 4.79 -11.12
C SER A 89 -10.46 3.83 -11.96
N LEU A 90 -11.62 4.33 -12.39
CA LEU A 90 -12.46 3.73 -13.40
C LEU A 90 -12.98 4.83 -14.33
N ILE A 91 -12.89 4.60 -15.63
CA ILE A 91 -13.38 5.50 -16.67
C ILE A 91 -14.27 4.73 -17.63
N TRP A 92 -15.54 5.13 -17.71
CA TRP A 92 -16.49 4.63 -18.68
C TRP A 92 -16.12 5.09 -20.09
N ASN A 93 -15.95 4.12 -20.98
CA ASN A 93 -15.78 4.34 -22.41
C ASN A 93 -17.14 4.37 -23.13
N SER A 94 -18.15 3.72 -22.54
CA SER A 94 -19.55 3.69 -22.99
C SER A 94 -20.43 3.14 -21.85
N LYS A 95 -21.75 3.02 -22.07
CA LYS A 95 -22.68 2.40 -21.12
C LYS A 95 -22.33 0.94 -20.75
N THR A 96 -21.53 0.25 -21.57
CA THR A 96 -21.24 -1.18 -21.40
C THR A 96 -19.75 -1.49 -21.35
N SER A 97 -18.88 -0.49 -21.28
CA SER A 97 -17.43 -0.72 -21.18
C SER A 97 -16.71 0.38 -20.42
N HIS A 98 -15.67 -0.01 -19.68
CA HIS A 98 -14.78 0.90 -18.96
C HIS A 98 -13.34 0.42 -18.99
N THR A 99 -12.42 1.31 -18.65
CA THR A 99 -11.03 1.00 -18.30
C THR A 99 -10.84 1.29 -16.82
N CYS A 100 -10.12 0.43 -16.12
CA CYS A 100 -9.91 0.55 -14.69
C CYS A 100 -8.46 0.25 -14.31
N ARG A 101 -8.04 0.83 -13.20
CA ARG A 101 -6.77 0.55 -12.55
C ARG A 101 -7.00 0.60 -11.05
N PHE A 102 -6.68 -0.48 -10.38
CA PHE A 102 -6.89 -0.63 -8.94
C PHE A 102 -5.66 -1.24 -8.29
N ILE A 103 -5.60 -1.10 -6.97
CA ILE A 103 -4.53 -1.63 -6.14
C ILE A 103 -5.04 -2.84 -5.38
N SER A 104 -4.28 -3.93 -5.40
CA SER A 104 -4.39 -4.98 -4.39
C SER A 104 -3.18 -4.95 -3.48
N VAL A 105 -3.39 -5.26 -2.20
CA VAL A 105 -2.42 -5.34 -1.13
C VAL A 105 -2.49 -6.74 -0.56
N ASN A 106 -1.37 -7.47 -0.54
CA ASN A 106 -1.31 -8.86 -0.06
C ASN A 106 -2.45 -9.73 -0.61
N ASP A 107 -2.60 -9.75 -1.95
CA ASP A 107 -3.65 -10.47 -2.69
C ASP A 107 -5.11 -10.06 -2.39
N THR A 108 -5.33 -8.96 -1.67
CA THR A 108 -6.65 -8.43 -1.33
C THR A 108 -6.85 -7.05 -1.97
N TRP A 109 -8.02 -6.74 -2.51
CA TRP A 109 -8.28 -5.38 -3.02
C TRP A 109 -8.12 -4.34 -1.92
N VAL A 110 -7.56 -3.18 -2.24
CA VAL A 110 -7.18 -2.18 -1.23
C VAL A 110 -8.36 -1.71 -0.37
N TRP A 111 -9.59 -1.68 -0.90
CA TRP A 111 -10.79 -1.31 -0.13
C TRP A 111 -11.27 -2.40 0.86
N ASP A 112 -10.80 -3.63 0.70
CA ASP A 112 -11.08 -4.77 1.59
C ASP A 112 -9.84 -5.18 2.43
N ALA A 113 -8.69 -4.53 2.21
CA ALA A 113 -7.42 -4.85 2.84
C ALA A 113 -7.39 -4.42 4.31
N VAL A 114 -6.81 -5.25 5.18
CA VAL A 114 -6.66 -4.93 6.61
C VAL A 114 -5.71 -3.76 6.85
N GLU A 115 -4.83 -3.52 5.89
CA GLU A 115 -3.86 -2.42 5.86
C GLU A 115 -4.50 -1.08 5.49
N LEU A 116 -5.76 -1.04 5.06
CA LEU A 116 -6.41 0.21 4.67
C LEU A 116 -6.54 1.15 5.87
N ILE A 117 -5.85 2.29 5.80
CA ILE A 117 -5.99 3.39 6.78
C ILE A 117 -7.22 4.21 6.42
N ARG A 118 -7.32 4.59 5.15
CA ARG A 118 -8.38 5.45 4.62
C ARG A 118 -8.46 5.34 3.11
N GLU A 119 -9.66 5.45 2.57
CA GLU A 119 -9.91 5.68 1.15
C GLU A 119 -10.89 6.83 0.98
N ASP A 120 -10.58 7.74 0.07
CA ASP A 120 -11.53 8.71 -0.45
C ASP A 120 -11.82 8.41 -1.92
N LYS A 121 -13.10 8.39 -2.28
CA LYS A 121 -13.57 8.15 -3.65
C LYS A 121 -14.40 9.33 -4.15
N ARG A 122 -14.06 9.83 -5.34
CA ARG A 122 -14.71 10.97 -5.98
C ARG A 122 -15.23 10.58 -7.36
N SER A 123 -16.55 10.73 -7.57
CA SER A 123 -17.15 10.59 -8.89
C SER A 123 -16.60 11.65 -9.84
N THR A 124 -16.37 11.28 -11.11
CA THR A 124 -15.87 12.18 -12.14
C THR A 124 -16.91 12.32 -13.25
N PRO A 125 -18.01 13.08 -13.05
CA PRO A 125 -19.07 13.18 -14.06
C PRO A 125 -18.59 13.96 -15.29
N GLY A 126 -19.14 13.62 -16.47
CA GLY A 126 -18.91 14.36 -17.72
C GLY A 126 -18.17 13.53 -18.77
N SER A 127 -17.22 14.13 -19.47
CA SER A 127 -16.51 13.49 -20.61
C SER A 127 -15.64 12.29 -20.22
N ARG A 128 -15.42 12.08 -18.91
CA ARG A 128 -14.72 10.92 -18.33
C ARG A 128 -15.51 10.36 -17.17
N ASP A 129 -16.77 10.03 -17.45
CA ASP A 129 -17.67 9.45 -16.47
C ASP A 129 -17.01 8.24 -15.78
N GLY A 130 -17.24 8.09 -14.47
CA GLY A 130 -16.56 7.10 -13.63
C GLY A 130 -16.15 7.66 -12.28
N PHE A 131 -15.01 7.21 -11.75
CA PHE A 131 -14.50 7.69 -10.47
C PHE A 131 -12.98 7.61 -10.36
N ARG A 132 -12.47 8.38 -9.40
CA ARG A 132 -11.09 8.38 -8.91
C ARG A 132 -11.11 8.06 -7.42
N ALA A 133 -10.11 7.34 -6.94
CA ALA A 133 -9.96 7.00 -5.54
C ALA A 133 -8.49 7.14 -5.13
N ILE A 134 -8.26 7.59 -3.90
CA ILE A 134 -6.95 7.55 -3.26
C ILE A 134 -7.12 6.75 -1.98
N ALA A 135 -6.44 5.61 -1.92
CA ALA A 135 -6.31 4.81 -0.71
C ALA A 135 -4.94 5.05 -0.06
N LEU A 136 -4.89 4.98 1.26
CA LEU A 136 -3.69 5.07 2.06
C LEU A 136 -3.50 3.78 2.85
N ILE A 137 -2.29 3.22 2.79
CA ILE A 137 -1.89 2.04 3.57
C ILE A 137 -0.56 2.32 4.27
N PRO A 138 -0.23 1.66 5.40
CA PRO A 138 1.03 1.86 6.07
C PRO A 138 2.20 1.28 5.24
N ALA A 139 3.35 1.94 5.32
CA ALA A 139 4.58 1.50 4.68
C ALA A 139 5.29 0.40 5.50
N VAL A 140 4.61 -0.74 5.65
CA VAL A 140 5.11 -1.90 6.41
C VAL A 140 6.03 -2.74 5.54
N THR A 141 7.24 -3.02 6.03
CA THR A 141 8.21 -3.85 5.31
C THR A 141 7.65 -5.25 5.08
N GLY A 142 7.75 -5.73 3.84
CA GLY A 142 7.22 -7.02 3.39
C GLY A 142 5.85 -6.93 2.73
N THR A 143 5.13 -5.80 2.82
CA THR A 143 3.85 -5.62 2.14
C THR A 143 4.02 -5.72 0.62
N GLU A 144 3.17 -6.54 0.00
CA GLU A 144 3.12 -6.73 -1.45
C GLU A 144 1.97 -5.91 -2.03
N ILE A 145 2.22 -5.20 -3.14
CA ILE A 145 1.26 -4.31 -3.77
C ILE A 145 1.22 -4.60 -5.27
N ASP A 146 0.03 -4.81 -5.80
CA ASP A 146 -0.20 -5.07 -7.23
C ASP A 146 -1.06 -3.95 -7.83
N VAL A 147 -0.51 -3.25 -8.82
CA VAL A 147 -1.24 -2.29 -9.66
C VAL A 147 -1.90 -3.05 -10.80
N VAL A 148 -3.20 -3.30 -10.69
CA VAL A 148 -3.96 -4.12 -11.63
C VAL A 148 -4.72 -3.21 -12.59
N SER A 149 -4.30 -3.19 -13.86
CA SER A 149 -4.98 -2.47 -14.93
C SER A 149 -5.86 -3.42 -15.74
N GLY A 150 -7.12 -3.06 -15.95
CA GLY A 150 -8.12 -3.88 -16.62
C GLY A 150 -9.05 -3.10 -17.53
N LYS A 151 -9.84 -3.86 -18.28
CA LYS A 151 -10.92 -3.36 -19.13
C LYS A 151 -12.14 -4.24 -18.99
N ALA A 152 -13.29 -3.60 -18.97
CA ALA A 152 -14.59 -4.25 -19.01
C ALA A 152 -15.26 -4.01 -20.35
N LYS A 153 -15.89 -5.04 -20.91
CA LYS A 153 -16.72 -4.93 -22.12
C LYS A 153 -17.88 -5.90 -22.05
N ALA A 154 -19.11 -5.38 -22.17
CA ALA A 154 -20.34 -6.16 -22.19
C ALA A 154 -20.46 -7.16 -21.01
N GLY A 155 -20.10 -6.71 -19.80
CA GLY A 155 -20.17 -7.51 -18.58
C GLY A 155 -18.94 -8.41 -18.32
N ALA A 156 -18.06 -8.63 -19.30
CA ALA A 156 -16.81 -9.35 -19.09
C ALA A 156 -15.70 -8.39 -18.63
N HIS A 157 -15.04 -8.71 -17.52
CA HIS A 157 -13.85 -8.01 -17.02
C HIS A 157 -12.58 -8.79 -17.38
N SER A 158 -11.56 -8.09 -17.82
CA SER A 158 -10.26 -8.67 -18.15
C SER A 158 -9.14 -7.83 -17.57
N VAL A 159 -8.21 -8.50 -16.88
CA VAL A 159 -6.93 -7.90 -16.50
C VAL A 159 -6.06 -7.82 -17.75
N THR A 160 -5.40 -6.69 -17.93
CA THR A 160 -4.52 -6.43 -19.08
C THR A 160 -3.07 -6.29 -18.69
N ARG A 161 -2.79 -5.75 -17.49
CA ARG A 161 -1.44 -5.52 -17.00
C ARG A 161 -1.44 -5.54 -15.47
N VAL A 162 -0.39 -6.09 -14.90
CA VAL A 162 -0.09 -6.00 -13.48
C VAL A 162 1.35 -5.54 -13.29
N VAL A 163 1.55 -4.53 -12.43
CA VAL A 163 2.86 -4.11 -11.95
C VAL A 163 2.92 -4.38 -10.46
N SER A 164 3.89 -5.18 -10.04
CA SER A 164 4.03 -5.68 -8.67
C SER A 164 5.13 -4.91 -7.96
N TYR A 165 4.86 -4.50 -6.73
CA TYR A 165 5.75 -3.78 -5.85
C TYR A 165 5.89 -4.51 -4.52
N ARG A 166 7.01 -4.29 -3.84
CA ARG A 166 7.21 -4.69 -2.45
C ARG A 166 7.74 -3.52 -1.66
N ILE A 167 7.28 -3.39 -0.43
CA ILE A 167 7.88 -2.48 0.54
C ILE A 167 9.09 -3.17 1.17
N ASP A 168 10.27 -2.62 0.97
CA ASP A 168 11.51 -3.09 1.56
C ASP A 168 12.14 -2.00 2.44
N ARG A 169 13.43 -2.15 2.79
CA ARG A 169 14.17 -1.17 3.58
C ARG A 169 14.37 0.15 2.83
N ASP A 170 14.53 0.09 1.52
CA ASP A 170 14.88 1.21 0.65
C ASP A 170 13.62 1.93 0.13
N GLY A 171 12.45 1.33 0.31
CA GLY A 171 11.15 1.95 0.10
C GLY A 171 10.23 1.04 -0.68
N LEU A 172 9.62 1.58 -1.73
CA LEU A 172 8.67 0.88 -2.59
C LEU A 172 9.36 0.48 -3.89
N THR A 173 9.66 -0.80 -4.04
CA THR A 173 10.47 -1.33 -5.15
C THR A 173 9.60 -2.14 -6.10
N ILE A 174 9.74 -1.93 -7.42
CA ILE A 174 9.10 -2.77 -8.43
C ILE A 174 9.77 -4.15 -8.44
N VAL A 175 8.99 -5.20 -8.19
CA VAL A 175 9.45 -6.59 -8.16
C VAL A 175 8.96 -7.42 -9.35
N GLY A 176 8.04 -6.90 -10.15
CA GLY A 176 7.56 -7.61 -11.34
C GLY A 176 6.63 -6.78 -12.22
N GLN A 177 6.53 -7.16 -13.48
CA GLN A 177 5.59 -6.57 -14.43
C GLN A 177 5.16 -7.62 -15.46
N ARG A 178 3.85 -7.75 -15.66
CA ARG A 178 3.28 -8.72 -16.60
C ARG A 178 2.12 -8.12 -17.38
N ASN A 179 2.09 -8.37 -18.68
CA ASN A 179 0.87 -8.21 -19.48
C ASN A 179 0.07 -9.50 -19.38
N VAL A 180 -1.23 -9.38 -19.15
CA VAL A 180 -2.14 -10.52 -19.05
C VAL A 180 -2.90 -10.61 -20.36
N THR A 181 -2.69 -11.69 -21.11
CA THR A 181 -3.53 -11.99 -22.27
C THR A 181 -4.95 -12.23 -21.77
N PRO A 182 -5.99 -11.61 -22.35
CA PRO A 182 -7.37 -11.83 -21.93
C PRO A 182 -7.78 -13.28 -22.16
N ALA A 183 -7.54 -14.15 -21.17
CA ALA A 183 -8.27 -15.39 -21.02
C ALA A 183 -9.54 -15.01 -20.24
N GLY A 184 -10.72 -15.23 -20.83
CA GLY A 184 -11.98 -14.88 -20.18
C GLY A 184 -11.98 -15.38 -18.73
N MET A 185 -11.99 -14.45 -17.77
CA MET A 185 -12.31 -14.78 -16.39
C MET A 185 -13.76 -15.30 -16.42
N LYS A 186 -13.93 -16.60 -16.19
CA LYS A 186 -15.25 -17.19 -15.95
C LYS A 186 -15.68 -16.87 -14.53
#